data_AF-A0A969I638-F1
#
_entry.id   AF-A0A969I638-F1
#
_cell.length_a   1.000
_cell.length_b   1.000
_cell.length_c   1.000
_cell.angle_alpha   90.00
_cell.angle_beta   90.00
_cell.angle_gamma   90.00
#
_symmetry.space_group_name_H-M   'P 1'
#
loop_
_entity.id
_entity.type
_entity.pdbx_description
1 polymer ?
#
loop_
_entity_poly.entity_id
_entity_poly.type
_entity_poly.pdbx_seq_one_letter_code
_entity_poly.pdbx_strand_id
1 'polypeptide(L)'
;MVTLVAVMLPATAAALSAYPSVARVSPRSPSSRLSQLPSTDAEIVRLNELLRLVNLERHRRGLPPLRLSDRLNQVAQHHTEDMAFNDFFSHLGSEGTTLQSRLAAADYPSLAAAENIAAGHPSP
;
A
#
# COMPACT_ATOMS: atom_id res chain seq x y z
N MET A 1 -7.93 3.75 4.61
CA MET A 1 -6.77 3.82 5.51
C MET A 1 -6.50 2.43 6.02
N VAL A 2 -5.38 1.76 5.79
CA VAL A 2 -4.08 1.97 5.08
C VAL A 2 -3.54 0.54 5.00
N THR A 3 -2.87 0.08 3.93
CA THR A 3 -2.03 -1.13 4.02
C THR A 3 -0.97 -1.21 2.91
N LEU A 4 0.25 -0.87 3.34
CA LEU A 4 1.57 -1.52 3.13
C LEU A 4 2.11 -1.80 1.72
N VAL A 5 3.10 -0.98 1.35
CA VAL A 5 4.13 -1.31 0.35
C VAL A 5 5.29 -2.05 1.05
N ALA A 6 5.31 -3.38 0.97
CA ALA A 6 6.43 -4.19 1.42
C ALA A 6 7.35 -4.53 0.23
N VAL A 7 8.57 -4.01 0.27
CA VAL A 7 9.57 -4.17 -0.79
C VAL A 7 10.71 -5.12 -0.39
N MET A 8 10.92 -6.12 -1.27
CA MET A 8 12.14 -6.88 -1.61
C MET A 8 12.45 -8.23 -0.93
N LEU A 9 12.39 -9.28 -1.77
CA LEU A 9 13.45 -10.29 -2.03
C LEU A 9 13.52 -10.50 -3.57
N PRO A 10 14.66 -10.95 -4.16
CA PRO A 10 14.78 -11.10 -5.61
C PRO A 10 14.04 -12.36 -6.07
N ALA A 11 13.11 -12.22 -7.01
CA ALA A 11 12.60 -13.34 -7.78
C ALA A 11 12.60 -12.94 -9.27
N THR A 12 13.22 -13.80 -10.06
CA THR A 12 13.42 -13.71 -11.51
C THR A 12 12.10 -13.52 -12.28
N ALA A 13 12.15 -12.72 -13.33
CA ALA A 13 11.03 -12.32 -14.18
C ALA A 13 10.33 -13.49 -14.90
N ALA A 14 9.00 -13.39 -15.07
CA ALA A 14 8.29 -13.78 -16.30
C ALA A 14 6.83 -13.27 -16.35
N ALA A 15 6.47 -12.79 -17.55
CA ALA A 15 5.16 -12.78 -18.19
C ALA A 15 4.13 -11.67 -17.90
N LEU A 16 3.93 -10.84 -18.93
CA LEU A 16 2.75 -10.03 -19.22
C LEU A 16 1.47 -10.88 -19.21
N SER A 17 0.38 -10.31 -18.69
CA SER A 17 -0.97 -10.63 -19.17
C SER A 17 -1.90 -9.43 -18.95
N ALA A 18 -2.66 -9.11 -19.99
CA ALA A 18 -3.61 -8.01 -20.07
C ALA A 18 -4.89 -8.32 -19.25
N TYR A 19 -5.41 -7.32 -18.53
CA TYR A 19 -6.75 -7.37 -17.95
C TYR A 19 -7.69 -6.35 -18.62
N PRO A 20 -8.96 -6.72 -18.88
CA PRO A 20 -9.90 -5.87 -19.61
C PRO A 20 -10.55 -4.78 -18.74
N SER A 21 -11.18 -3.86 -19.46
CA SER A 21 -11.72 -2.55 -19.10
C SER A 21 -12.84 -2.50 -18.04
N VAL A 22 -12.67 -1.58 -17.09
CA VAL A 22 -13.62 -0.71 -16.34
C VAL A 22 -15.02 -1.25 -16.02
N ALA A 23 -15.24 -1.59 -14.75
CA ALA A 23 -16.56 -1.55 -14.12
C ALA A 23 -16.76 -0.20 -13.42
N ARG A 24 -17.73 0.60 -13.87
CA ARG A 24 -18.16 1.82 -13.17
C ARG A 24 -18.82 1.44 -11.84
N VAL A 25 -18.20 1.82 -10.72
CA VAL A 25 -18.86 1.81 -9.41
C VAL A 25 -19.69 3.09 -9.29
N SER A 26 -20.96 2.96 -8.90
CA SER A 26 -21.85 4.11 -8.63
C SER A 26 -21.36 4.91 -7.41
N PRO A 27 -21.42 6.26 -7.42
CA PRO A 27 -20.98 7.07 -6.30
C PRO A 27 -21.95 6.90 -5.12
N ARG A 28 -21.47 6.30 -4.02
CA ARG A 28 -22.13 6.44 -2.71
C ARG A 28 -21.81 7.83 -2.15
N SER A 29 -22.84 8.52 -1.65
CA SER A 29 -22.76 9.88 -1.11
C SER A 29 -21.64 10.07 -0.05
N PRO A 30 -20.82 11.14 -0.14
CA PRO A 30 -19.64 11.31 0.71
C PRO A 30 -19.90 12.18 1.97
N SER A 31 -20.86 11.83 2.83
CA SER A 31 -21.20 12.72 3.98
C SER A 31 -21.36 12.09 5.36
N SER A 32 -20.85 10.87 5.61
CA SER A 32 -20.88 10.30 6.97
C SER A 32 -19.56 9.70 7.46
N ARG A 33 -18.46 9.79 6.70
CA ARG A 33 -17.17 9.14 7.04
C ARG A 33 -16.01 10.11 7.33
N LEU A 34 -16.24 11.43 7.33
CA LEU A 34 -15.19 12.41 7.66
C LEU A 34 -14.98 12.57 9.18
N SER A 35 -15.77 11.89 10.03
CA SER A 35 -15.74 12.02 11.50
C SER A 35 -14.93 10.92 12.21
N GLN A 36 -14.29 10.01 11.47
CA GLN A 36 -13.44 8.95 12.02
C GLN A 36 -12.06 9.02 11.38
N LEU A 37 -11.38 10.16 11.54
CA LEU A 37 -9.93 10.14 11.42
C LEU A 37 -9.42 9.26 12.56
N PRO A 38 -8.66 8.20 12.29
CA PRO A 38 -8.05 7.42 13.35
C PRO A 38 -7.26 8.37 14.26
N SER A 39 -7.43 8.22 15.58
CA SER A 39 -6.34 8.60 16.47
C SER A 39 -5.11 7.83 16.03
N THR A 40 -3.96 8.50 16.04
CA THR A 40 -2.66 7.91 15.69
C THR A 40 -2.46 6.54 16.35
N ASP A 41 -2.96 6.36 17.58
CA ASP A 41 -2.93 5.09 18.31
C ASP A 41 -3.64 3.93 17.59
N ALA A 42 -4.87 4.14 17.10
CA ALA A 42 -5.64 3.09 16.43
C ALA A 42 -5.00 2.70 15.09
N GLU A 43 -4.39 3.65 14.40
CA GLU A 43 -3.63 3.39 13.17
C GLU A 43 -2.33 2.65 13.45
N ILE A 44 -1.57 3.05 14.48
CA ILE A 44 -0.38 2.34 14.92
C ILE A 44 -0.71 0.89 15.31
N VAL A 45 -1.80 0.66 16.04
CA VAL A 45 -2.23 -0.70 16.42
C VAL A 45 -2.52 -1.54 15.18
N ARG A 46 -3.26 -0.99 14.19
CA ARG A 46 -3.56 -1.72 12.94
C ARG A 46 -2.30 -2.01 12.12
N LEU A 47 -1.38 -1.05 12.01
CA LEU A 47 -0.13 -1.22 11.27
C LEU A 47 0.76 -2.31 11.91
N ASN A 48 0.85 -2.31 13.24
CA ASN A 48 1.59 -3.34 13.97
C ASN A 48 0.97 -4.73 13.84
N GLU A 49 -0.36 -4.83 13.90
CA GLU A 49 -1.05 -6.10 13.71
C GLU A 49 -0.87 -6.64 12.29
N LEU A 50 -0.95 -5.77 11.29
CA LEU A 50 -0.67 -6.14 9.91
C LEU A 50 0.78 -6.64 9.75
N LEU A 51 1.77 -5.91 10.27
CA LEU A 51 3.17 -6.35 10.23
C LEU A 51 3.34 -7.72 10.91
N ARG A 52 2.67 -7.93 12.05
CA ARG A 52 2.69 -9.21 12.77
C ARG A 52 2.14 -10.35 11.91
N LEU A 53 1.00 -10.15 11.25
CA LEU A 53 0.38 -11.14 10.37
C LEU A 53 1.24 -11.44 9.14
N VAL A 54 1.83 -10.42 8.52
CA VAL A 54 2.77 -10.61 7.40
C VAL A 54 4.00 -11.40 7.85
N ASN A 55 4.58 -11.06 8.99
CA ASN A 55 5.75 -11.77 9.51
C ASN A 55 5.43 -13.19 9.96
N LEU A 56 4.22 -13.46 10.46
CA LEU A 56 3.75 -14.81 10.74
C LEU A 56 3.72 -15.67 9.47
N GLU A 57 3.22 -15.13 8.37
CA GLU A 57 3.20 -15.84 7.09
C GLU A 57 4.61 -16.03 6.50
N ARG A 58 5.48 -15.03 6.64
CA ARG A 58 6.89 -15.15 6.24
C ARG A 58 7.62 -16.24 7.04
N HIS A 59 7.38 -16.28 8.34
CA HIS A 59 7.94 -17.31 9.23
C HIS A 59 7.49 -18.72 8.82
N ARG A 60 6.20 -18.92 8.49
CA ARG A 60 5.68 -20.21 7.98
C ARG A 60 6.39 -20.68 6.70
N ARG A 61 6.94 -19.75 5.92
CA ARG A 61 7.69 -20.02 4.69
C ARG A 61 9.21 -20.04 4.89
N GLY A 62 9.70 -19.95 6.12
CA GLY A 62 11.14 -19.91 6.42
C GLY A 62 11.83 -18.61 5.97
N LEU A 63 11.09 -17.51 5.79
CA LEU A 63 11.62 -16.23 5.36
C LEU A 63 11.93 -15.32 6.57
N PRO A 64 12.96 -14.46 6.49
CA PRO A 64 13.28 -13.52 7.56
C PRO A 64 12.17 -12.49 7.76
N PRO A 65 11.93 -11.99 8.99
CA PRO A 65 10.90 -11.00 9.26
C PRO A 65 11.23 -9.65 8.63
N LEU A 66 10.20 -8.90 8.25
CA LEU A 66 10.26 -7.50 7.86
C LEU A 66 10.20 -6.59 9.09
N ARG A 67 10.65 -5.34 8.91
CA ARG A 67 10.51 -4.25 9.88
C ARG A 67 9.81 -3.07 9.20
N LEU A 68 9.11 -2.25 9.99
CA LEU A 68 8.60 -0.98 9.51
C LEU A 68 9.76 -0.03 9.18
N SER A 69 9.50 0.87 8.23
CA SER A 69 10.40 1.95 7.82
C SER A 69 9.57 3.21 7.71
N ASP A 70 9.87 4.22 8.51
CA ASP A 70 9.10 5.47 8.53
C ASP A 70 9.07 6.14 7.15
N ARG A 71 10.17 6.05 6.42
CA ARG A 71 10.29 6.58 5.06
C ARG A 71 9.39 5.85 4.06
N LEU A 72 9.32 4.52 4.15
CA LEU A 72 8.41 3.73 3.31
C LEU A 72 6.95 3.93 3.71
N ASN A 73 6.68 4.08 5.01
CA ASN A 73 5.35 4.38 5.52
C ASN A 73 4.85 5.72 4.97
N GLN A 74 5.71 6.75 4.94
CA GLN A 74 5.37 8.04 4.36
C GLN A 74 5.07 7.94 2.86
N VAL A 75 5.90 7.23 2.09
CA VAL A 75 5.66 7.00 0.66
C VAL A 75 4.34 6.28 0.41
N ALA A 76 4.06 5.23 1.18
CA ALA A 76 2.82 4.45 1.08
C ALA A 76 1.58 5.28 1.47
N GLN A 77 1.73 6.13 2.49
CA GLN A 77 0.68 7.03 2.95
C GLN A 77 0.32 8.05 1.86
N HIS A 78 1.31 8.74 1.30
CA HIS A 78 1.09 9.71 0.22
C HIS A 78 0.42 9.07 -1.00
N HIS A 79 0.83 7.86 -1.41
CA HIS A 79 0.19 7.15 -2.53
C HIS A 79 -1.27 6.75 -2.22
N THR A 80 -1.54 6.36 -0.97
CA THR A 80 -2.89 6.04 -0.52
C THR A 80 -3.79 7.27 -0.49
N GLU A 81 -3.25 8.41 -0.06
CA GLU A 81 -3.93 9.71 -0.05
C GLU A 81 -4.21 10.20 -1.46
N ASP A 82 -3.26 10.06 -2.38
CA ASP A 82 -3.43 10.36 -3.81
C ASP A 82 -4.59 9.56 -4.42
N MET A 83 -4.58 8.23 -4.23
CA MET A 83 -5.66 7.34 -4.66
C MET A 83 -7.03 7.74 -4.08
N ALA A 84 -7.06 8.06 -2.79
CA ALA A 84 -8.29 8.44 -2.10
C ALA A 84 -8.82 9.82 -2.53
N PHE A 85 -7.92 10.78 -2.76
CA PHE A 85 -8.27 12.15 -3.14
C PHE A 85 -8.76 12.23 -4.58
N ASN A 86 -8.10 11.52 -5.49
CA ASN A 86 -8.38 11.52 -6.92
C ASN A 86 -9.34 10.40 -7.37
N ASP A 87 -9.94 9.66 -6.43
CA ASP A 87 -10.94 8.61 -6.65
C ASP A 87 -10.51 7.53 -7.66
N PHE A 88 -9.32 6.96 -7.46
CA PHE A 88 -8.79 5.88 -8.28
C PHE A 88 -8.11 4.79 -7.44
N PHE A 89 -7.90 3.61 -8.05
CA PHE A 89 -7.20 2.50 -7.41
C PHE A 89 -6.18 1.90 -8.39
N SER A 90 -4.90 2.21 -8.20
CA SER A 90 -3.82 1.88 -9.14
C SER A 90 -2.44 1.88 -8.47
N HIS A 91 -1.47 1.19 -9.08
CA HIS A 91 -0.05 1.28 -8.71
C HIS A 91 0.60 2.58 -9.22
N LEU A 92 0.05 3.17 -10.28
CA LEU A 92 0.46 4.48 -10.79
C LEU A 92 -0.27 5.57 -10.00
N GLY A 93 0.45 6.62 -9.60
CA GLY A 93 -0.19 7.82 -9.01
C GLY A 93 -1.00 8.62 -10.04
N SER A 94 -1.74 9.63 -9.60
CA SER A 94 -2.57 10.48 -10.48
C SER A 94 -1.78 11.11 -11.64
N GLU A 95 -0.54 11.49 -11.35
CA GLU A 95 0.40 12.08 -12.32
C GLU A 95 1.24 11.02 -13.07
N GLY A 96 0.84 9.75 -12.99
CA GLY A 96 1.57 8.64 -13.62
C GLY A 96 2.85 8.23 -12.88
N THR A 97 3.05 8.67 -11.63
CA THR A 97 4.24 8.30 -10.84
C THR A 97 4.27 6.79 -10.57
N THR A 98 5.44 6.18 -10.73
CA THR A 98 5.67 4.76 -10.43
C THR A 98 6.13 4.60 -8.98
N LEU A 99 6.08 3.37 -8.45
CA LEU A 99 6.68 3.04 -7.16
C LEU A 99 8.14 3.50 -7.09
N GLN A 100 8.94 3.20 -8.12
CA GLN A 100 10.34 3.59 -8.18
C GLN A 100 10.53 5.11 -8.13
N SER A 101 9.71 5.89 -8.86
CA SER A 101 9.82 7.35 -8.80
C SER A 101 9.39 7.91 -7.44
N ARG A 102 8.37 7.32 -6.80
CA ARG A 102 7.96 7.72 -5.44
C ARG A 102 9.05 7.40 -4.40
N LEU A 103 9.71 6.24 -4.50
CA LEU A 103 10.84 5.89 -3.64
C LEU A 103 12.06 6.79 -3.87
N ALA A 104 12.36 7.12 -5.13
CA ALA A 104 13.46 8.02 -5.48
C ALA A 104 13.21 9.46 -4.99
N ALA A 105 11.99 9.98 -5.11
CA ALA A 105 11.60 11.29 -4.59
C ALA A 105 11.70 11.38 -3.06
N ALA A 106 11.57 10.24 -2.39
CA ALA A 106 11.81 10.11 -0.97
C ALA A 106 13.21 9.55 -0.67
N ASP A 107 14.24 9.84 -1.49
CA ASP A 107 15.64 9.32 -1.48
C ASP A 107 15.83 7.92 -0.86
N TYR A 108 14.90 6.99 -1.06
CA TYR A 108 14.94 5.69 -0.43
C TYR A 108 15.75 4.73 -1.31
N PRO A 109 16.94 4.28 -0.88
CA PRO A 109 17.76 3.40 -1.68
C PRO A 109 17.11 2.00 -1.73
N SER A 110 16.78 1.53 -2.93
CA SER A 110 16.30 0.16 -3.13
C SER A 110 16.84 -0.42 -4.44
N LEU A 111 17.22 -1.70 -4.40
CA LEU A 111 17.66 -2.44 -5.59
C LEU A 111 16.50 -3.11 -6.33
N ALA A 112 15.44 -3.45 -5.61
CA ALA A 112 14.17 -3.89 -6.17
C ALA A 112 13.04 -3.43 -5.25
N ALA A 113 11.85 -3.23 -5.83
CA ALA A 113 10.66 -2.77 -5.14
C ALA A 113 9.38 -3.39 -5.73
N ALA A 114 8.47 -3.80 -4.85
CA ALA A 114 7.12 -4.26 -5.15
C ALA A 114 6.12 -3.59 -4.20
N GLU A 115 4.89 -3.41 -4.66
CA GLU A 115 3.82 -2.76 -3.93
C GLU A 115 2.57 -3.65 -3.94
N ASN A 116 1.94 -3.77 -2.77
CA ASN A 116 0.59 -4.32 -2.63
C ASN A 116 -0.35 -3.16 -2.27
N ILE A 117 -1.54 -3.13 -2.85
CA ILE A 117 -2.58 -2.14 -2.54
C ILE A 117 -3.89 -2.87 -2.25
N ALA A 118 -4.66 -2.36 -1.29
CA ALA A 118 -5.96 -2.90 -0.91
C ALA A 118 -6.92 -1.78 -0.50
N ALA A 119 -8.21 -1.97 -0.80
CA ALA A 119 -9.27 -1.03 -0.43
C ALA A 119 -10.52 -1.77 0.03
N GLY A 120 -11.35 -1.13 0.86
CA GLY A 120 -12.67 -1.65 1.26
C GLY A 120 -12.70 -2.68 2.40
N HIS A 121 -11.55 -3.01 3.00
CA HIS A 121 -11.47 -3.98 4.10
C HIS A 121 -11.59 -3.27 5.47
N PRO A 122 -12.38 -3.80 6.42
CA PRO A 122 -12.60 -3.16 7.72
C PRO A 122 -11.45 -3.39 8.72
N SER A 123 -10.66 -4.45 8.52
CA SER A 123 -9.49 -4.84 9.34
C SER A 123 -8.46 -5.54 8.45
N PRO A 124 -7.20 -5.69 8.91
CA PRO A 124 -6.29 -6.69 8.39
C PRO A 124 -6.89 -8.11 8.37
#